data_AF-A0A813PKP6-F1
#
_entry.id   AF-A0A813PKP6-F1
#
_cell.length_a   1.000
_cell.length_b   1.000
_cell.length_c   1.000
_cell.angle_alpha   90.00
_cell.angle_beta   90.00
_cell.angle_gamma   90.00
#
_symmetry.space_group_name_H-M   'P 1'
#
loop_
_entity.id
_entity.type
_entity.pdbx_description
1 polymer ?
#
loop_
_entity_poly.entity_id
_entity_poly.type
_entity_poly.pdbx_seq_one_letter_code
_entity_poly.pdbx_strand_id
1 'polypeptide(L)'
;MAELSFCAKSNDNTIADDELKSFKNEISSILGLHDDNDEIKDQIIDDLLNNGRQSLAKYEDDIKPKTYRAEMNNADSKLIVLLKKYFYRRWETQYKLSNEWFISFLTQYQNEKAPDLYERVLTRTAENGNRYLKNCPILSIVL
;
A
#
# COMPACT_ATOMS: atom_id res chain seq x y z
N MET A 1 29.28 -17.09 -12.82
CA MET A 1 28.29 -16.82 -11.78
C MET A 1 27.88 -15.36 -11.93
N ALA A 2 26.71 -15.11 -12.52
CA ALA A 2 26.22 -13.75 -12.73
C ALA A 2 25.61 -13.25 -11.42
N GLU A 3 26.18 -12.19 -10.86
CA GLU A 3 25.57 -11.46 -9.75
C GLU A 3 24.29 -10.81 -10.26
N LEU A 4 23.15 -11.35 -9.84
CA LEU A 4 21.85 -10.70 -9.98
C LEU A 4 21.84 -9.46 -9.07
N SER A 5 22.44 -8.37 -9.53
CA SER A 5 22.26 -7.03 -8.96
C SER A 5 20.85 -6.54 -9.33
N PHE A 6 19.84 -7.20 -8.77
CA PHE A 6 18.42 -6.99 -9.10
C PHE A 6 17.76 -5.86 -8.29
N CYS A 7 18.48 -5.30 -7.32
CA CYS A 7 18.01 -4.15 -6.55
C CYS A 7 18.73 -2.89 -7.04
N ALA A 8 18.17 -2.25 -8.07
CA ALA A 8 18.51 -0.87 -8.38
C ALA A 8 18.29 -0.01 -7.13
N LYS A 9 19.25 0.87 -6.80
CA LYS A 9 19.09 1.87 -5.73
C LYS A 9 17.78 2.61 -5.97
N SER A 10 16.87 2.57 -4.99
CA SER A 10 15.62 3.32 -5.08
C SER A 10 15.97 4.81 -5.13
N ASN A 11 15.79 5.44 -6.29
CA ASN A 11 15.63 6.88 -6.31
C ASN A 11 14.37 7.19 -5.50
N ASP A 12 14.49 8.17 -4.61
CA ASP A 12 13.41 8.62 -3.72
C ASP A 12 12.38 9.42 -4.52
N ASN A 13 11.78 8.77 -5.52
CA ASN A 13 10.65 9.30 -6.24
C ASN A 13 9.42 9.01 -5.40
N THR A 14 9.05 9.97 -4.57
CA THR A 14 7.83 9.94 -3.77
C THR A 14 6.63 10.30 -4.64
N ILE A 15 5.44 9.80 -4.26
CA ILE A 15 4.17 10.24 -4.84
C ILE A 15 4.07 11.77 -4.69
N ALA A 16 3.45 12.45 -5.66
CA ALA A 16 3.24 13.89 -5.57
C ALA A 16 2.47 14.27 -4.29
N ASP A 17 2.86 15.37 -3.65
CA ASP A 17 2.36 15.74 -2.31
C ASP A 17 0.84 15.95 -2.27
N ASP A 18 0.25 16.43 -3.36
CA ASP A 18 -1.19 16.62 -3.53
C ASP A 18 -1.95 15.29 -3.60
N GLU A 19 -1.42 14.33 -4.36
CA GLU A 19 -1.97 12.97 -4.45
C GLU A 19 -1.82 12.23 -3.11
N LEU A 20 -0.65 12.34 -2.46
CA LEU A 20 -0.43 11.78 -1.13
C LEU A 20 -1.41 12.36 -0.11
N LYS A 21 -1.63 13.68 -0.12
CA LYS A 21 -2.60 14.34 0.74
C LYS A 21 -4.03 13.87 0.47
N SER A 22 -4.38 13.62 -0.80
CA SER A 22 -5.67 13.03 -1.16
C SER A 22 -5.87 11.65 -0.51
N PHE A 23 -4.86 10.77 -0.57
CA PHE A 23 -4.90 9.46 0.11
C PHE A 23 -5.04 9.60 1.63
N LYS A 24 -4.26 10.48 2.28
CA LYS A 24 -4.33 10.71 3.74
C LYS A 24 -5.73 11.18 4.18
N ASN A 25 -6.34 12.08 3.41
CA ASN A 25 -7.69 12.58 3.68
C ASN A 25 -8.75 11.48 3.53
N GLU A 26 -8.64 10.65 2.49
CA GLU A 26 -9.59 9.56 2.26
C GLU A 26 -9.47 8.48 3.33
N ILE A 27 -8.26 8.13 3.77
CA ILE A 27 -8.02 7.23 4.92
C ILE A 27 -8.70 7.79 6.18
N SER A 28 -8.47 9.08 6.48
CA SER A 28 -9.07 9.74 7.64
C SER A 28 -10.60 9.66 7.59
N SER A 29 -11.18 9.88 6.41
CA SER A 29 -12.62 9.79 6.19
C SER A 29 -13.17 8.38 6.36
N ILE A 30 -12.50 7.36 5.82
CA ILE A 30 -12.90 5.95 5.94
C ILE A 30 -12.89 5.50 7.40
N LEU A 31 -11.83 5.83 8.13
CA LEU A 31 -11.67 5.44 9.53
C LEU A 31 -12.46 6.31 10.50
N GLY A 32 -12.97 7.45 10.03
CA GLY A 32 -13.69 8.41 10.87
C GLY A 32 -12.80 8.99 11.97
N LEU A 33 -11.53 9.21 11.66
CA LEU A 33 -10.57 9.85 12.56
C LEU A 33 -11.00 11.32 12.74
N HIS A 34 -11.31 11.70 13.98
CA HIS A 34 -11.68 13.07 14.33
C HIS A 34 -10.43 13.92 14.57
N ASP A 35 -10.53 15.23 14.32
CA ASP A 35 -9.42 16.20 14.45
C ASP A 35 -9.03 16.50 15.91
N ASP A 36 -9.65 15.82 16.88
CA ASP A 36 -9.42 16.06 18.29
C ASP A 36 -8.00 15.63 18.74
N ASN A 37 -7.31 14.82 17.93
CA ASN A 37 -5.91 14.43 18.14
C ASN A 37 -5.17 14.17 16.81
N ASP A 38 -4.68 15.26 16.19
CA ASP A 38 -3.96 15.20 14.91
C ASP A 38 -2.69 14.33 14.96
N GLU A 39 -2.01 14.22 16.10
CA GLU A 39 -0.78 13.43 16.23
C GLU A 39 -1.05 11.91 16.12
N ILE A 40 -2.08 11.41 16.81
CA ILE A 40 -2.49 9.99 16.70
C ILE A 40 -3.01 9.71 15.28
N LYS A 41 -3.78 10.63 14.71
CA LYS A 41 -4.32 10.50 13.36
C LYS A 41 -3.20 10.37 12.32
N ASP A 42 -2.21 11.25 12.35
CA ASP A 42 -1.07 11.19 11.44
C ASP A 42 -0.29 9.89 11.65
N GLN A 43 -0.13 9.44 12.90
CA GLN A 43 0.56 8.19 13.19
C GLN A 43 -0.17 6.98 12.63
N ILE A 44 -1.50 6.88 12.79
CA ILE A 44 -2.32 5.81 12.20
C ILE A 44 -2.16 5.76 10.68
N ILE A 45 -2.24 6.92 10.03
CA ILE A 45 -2.13 7.05 8.58
C ILE A 45 -0.74 6.62 8.11
N ASP A 46 0.31 7.12 8.75
CA ASP A 46 1.69 6.77 8.38
C ASP A 46 1.98 5.27 8.62
N ASP A 47 1.43 4.69 9.69
CA ASP A 47 1.54 3.25 9.95
C ASP A 47 0.80 2.42 8.90
N LEU A 48 -0.36 2.86 8.41
CA LEU A 48 -1.09 2.24 7.30
C LEU A 48 -0.31 2.28 5.98
N LEU A 49 0.21 3.46 5.62
CA LEU A 49 0.92 3.65 4.35
C LEU A 49 2.26 2.88 4.32
N ASN A 50 2.82 2.54 5.48
CA ASN A 50 4.06 1.77 5.59
C ASN A 50 3.84 0.27 5.83
N ASN A 51 2.88 -0.10 6.68
CA ASN A 51 2.70 -1.47 7.16
C ASN A 51 1.36 -2.10 6.76
N GLY A 52 0.57 -1.41 5.93
CA GLY A 52 -0.71 -1.89 5.42
C GLY A 52 -1.79 -1.96 6.51
N ARG A 53 -2.93 -2.54 6.16
CA ARG A 53 -4.11 -2.63 7.02
C ARG A 53 -3.82 -3.29 8.38
N GLN A 54 -2.93 -4.28 8.43
CA GLN A 54 -2.59 -4.99 9.67
C GLN A 54 -2.02 -4.07 10.76
N SER A 55 -1.53 -2.88 10.41
CA SER A 55 -1.09 -1.89 11.39
C SER A 55 -2.23 -1.38 12.27
N LEU A 56 -3.48 -1.43 11.79
CA LEU A 56 -4.65 -0.99 12.54
C LEU A 56 -4.91 -1.80 13.81
N ALA A 57 -4.37 -3.03 13.91
CA ALA A 57 -4.46 -3.81 15.15
C ALA A 57 -3.87 -3.08 16.37
N LYS A 58 -2.96 -2.12 16.17
CA LYS A 58 -2.40 -1.29 17.24
C LYS A 58 -3.35 -0.19 17.74
N TYR A 59 -4.36 0.16 16.92
CA TYR A 59 -5.21 1.34 17.07
C TYR A 59 -6.69 0.94 17.16
N GLU A 60 -6.99 -0.30 17.58
CA GLU A 60 -8.36 -0.80 17.69
C GLU A 60 -9.21 0.07 18.61
N ASP A 61 -8.63 0.53 19.72
CA ASP A 61 -9.30 1.37 20.72
C ASP A 61 -9.45 2.84 20.27
N ASP A 62 -8.59 3.31 19.36
CA ASP A 62 -8.60 4.68 18.84
C ASP A 62 -9.59 4.86 17.67
N ILE A 63 -10.08 3.77 17.09
CA ILE A 63 -11.02 3.76 15.97
C ILE A 63 -12.39 3.31 16.47
N LYS A 64 -13.46 3.92 15.94
CA LYS A 64 -14.83 3.50 16.28
C LYS A 64 -14.97 1.99 16.04
N PRO A 65 -15.39 1.17 17.03
CA PRO A 65 -15.38 -0.29 16.92
C PRO A 65 -16.15 -0.83 15.72
N LYS A 66 -17.25 -0.16 15.34
CA LYS A 66 -18.05 -0.52 14.15
C LYS A 66 -17.26 -0.32 12.85
N THR A 67 -16.54 0.80 12.74
CA THR A 67 -15.69 1.11 11.59
C THR A 67 -14.50 0.16 11.52
N TYR A 68 -13.80 -0.02 12.64
CA TYR A 68 -12.69 -0.96 12.74
C TYR A 68 -13.06 -2.36 12.26
N ARG A 69 -14.15 -2.94 12.81
CA ARG A 69 -14.62 -4.28 12.41
C ARG A 69 -15.03 -4.35 10.95
N ALA A 70 -15.70 -3.32 10.42
CA ALA A 70 -16.10 -3.28 9.02
C ALA A 70 -14.89 -3.28 8.08
N GLU A 71 -13.85 -2.51 8.43
CA GLU A 71 -12.66 -2.37 7.58
C GLU A 71 -11.68 -3.55 7.74
N MET A 72 -11.65 -4.25 8.88
CA MET A 72 -10.78 -5.40 9.13
C MET A 72 -11.36 -6.76 8.68
N ASN A 73 -12.68 -6.96 8.79
CA ASN A 73 -13.30 -8.26 8.50
C ASN A 73 -13.63 -8.48 7.02
N ASN A 74 -13.59 -7.42 6.20
CA ASN A 74 -13.89 -7.50 4.77
C ASN A 74 -12.60 -7.41 3.96
N ALA A 75 -12.27 -8.43 3.16
CA ALA A 75 -11.11 -8.41 2.27
C ALA A 75 -11.20 -7.34 1.17
N ASP A 76 -12.43 -6.92 0.84
CA ASP A 76 -12.72 -5.88 -0.15
C ASP A 76 -13.25 -4.60 0.55
N SER A 77 -12.73 -4.32 1.74
CA SER A 77 -13.07 -3.10 2.48
C SER A 77 -12.64 -1.85 1.71
N LYS A 78 -13.26 -0.71 2.01
CA LYS A 78 -12.93 0.57 1.36
C LYS A 78 -11.46 0.90 1.59
N LEU A 79 -10.96 0.63 2.79
CA LEU A 79 -9.57 0.79 3.15
C LEU A 79 -8.64 -0.08 2.29
N ILE A 80 -8.95 -1.37 2.10
CA ILE A 80 -8.11 -2.24 1.25
C ILE A 80 -8.08 -1.72 -0.19
N VAL A 81 -9.23 -1.37 -0.76
CA VAL A 81 -9.30 -0.82 -2.12
C VAL A 81 -8.46 0.45 -2.24
N LEU A 82 -8.51 1.33 -1.23
CA LEU A 82 -7.70 2.55 -1.21
C LEU A 82 -6.20 2.25 -1.10
N LEU A 83 -5.81 1.34 -0.21
CA LEU A 83 -4.41 0.95 -0.02
C LEU A 83 -3.84 0.29 -1.28
N LYS A 84 -4.62 -0.55 -1.99
CA LYS A 84 -4.21 -1.12 -3.30
C LYS A 84 -3.86 -0.02 -4.30
N LYS A 85 -4.70 1.02 -4.40
CA LYS A 85 -4.45 2.19 -5.27
C LYS A 85 -3.19 2.94 -4.85
N TYR A 86 -3.03 3.21 -3.55
CA TYR A 86 -1.87 3.89 -3.01
C TYR A 86 -0.56 3.13 -3.33
N PHE A 87 -0.51 1.83 -3.04
CA PHE A 87 0.70 1.03 -3.28
C PHE A 87 1.02 0.88 -4.75
N TYR A 88 0.00 0.72 -5.61
CA TYR A 88 0.20 0.75 -7.06
C TYR A 88 0.84 2.07 -7.51
N ARG A 89 0.30 3.22 -7.07
CA ARG A 89 0.86 4.55 -7.41
C ARG A 89 2.28 4.74 -6.90
N ARG A 90 2.53 4.32 -5.66
CA ARG A 90 3.88 4.37 -5.06
C ARG A 90 4.87 3.57 -5.90
N TRP A 91 4.50 2.36 -6.29
CA TRP A 91 5.33 1.50 -7.13
C TRP A 91 5.56 2.06 -8.52
N GLU A 92 4.50 2.54 -9.17
CA GLU A 92 4.59 3.19 -10.46
C GLU A 92 5.64 4.30 -10.41
N THR A 93 5.53 5.23 -9.46
CA THR A 93 6.45 6.37 -9.31
C THR A 93 7.88 5.96 -8.96
N GLN A 94 8.05 5.02 -8.03
CA GLN A 94 9.36 4.56 -7.56
C GLN A 94 10.13 3.74 -8.61
N TYR A 95 9.43 2.93 -9.40
CA TYR A 95 10.03 1.95 -10.30
C TYR A 95 9.96 2.31 -11.78
N LYS A 96 9.21 3.35 -12.17
CA LYS A 96 9.06 3.81 -13.57
C LYS A 96 10.36 3.90 -14.34
N LEU A 97 11.41 4.43 -13.70
CA LEU A 97 12.71 4.68 -14.36
C LEU A 97 13.76 3.61 -14.06
N SER A 98 13.59 2.84 -12.98
CA SER A 98 14.61 1.92 -12.48
C SER A 98 14.32 0.45 -12.81
N ASN A 99 13.04 0.10 -13.00
CA ASN A 99 12.57 -1.28 -13.15
C ASN A 99 11.35 -1.34 -14.08
N GLU A 100 11.53 -0.96 -15.36
CA GLU A 100 10.46 -0.96 -16.38
C GLU A 100 9.76 -2.31 -16.53
N TRP A 101 10.48 -3.42 -16.31
CA TRP A 101 9.92 -4.76 -16.37
C TRP A 101 8.85 -4.99 -15.29
N PHE A 102 9.03 -4.43 -14.08
CA PHE A 102 8.08 -4.58 -12.97
C PHE A 102 6.82 -3.77 -13.23
N ILE A 103 6.96 -2.57 -13.81
CA ILE A 103 5.82 -1.78 -14.28
C ILE A 103 5.09 -2.51 -15.40
N SER A 104 5.83 -3.09 -16.35
CA SER A 104 5.25 -3.90 -17.43
C SER A 104 4.53 -5.13 -16.88
N PHE A 105 5.06 -5.77 -15.82
CA PHE A 105 4.38 -6.84 -15.10
C PHE A 105 3.05 -6.34 -14.51
N LEU A 106 3.04 -5.23 -13.78
CA LEU A 106 1.82 -4.66 -13.21
C LEU A 106 0.77 -4.37 -14.30
N THR A 107 1.16 -3.74 -15.41
CA THR A 107 0.23 -3.36 -16.49
C THR A 107 -0.27 -4.55 -17.31
N GLN A 108 0.60 -5.51 -17.67
CA GLN A 108 0.20 -6.68 -18.47
C GLN A 108 -0.64 -7.68 -17.67
N TYR A 109 -0.29 -7.90 -16.40
CA TYR A 109 -1.00 -8.89 -15.57
C TYR A 109 -2.34 -8.37 -15.06
N GLN A 110 -2.53 -7.05 -14.96
CA GLN A 110 -3.82 -6.44 -14.68
C GLN A 110 -4.87 -6.72 -15.77
N ASN A 111 -4.47 -6.78 -17.05
CA ASN A 111 -5.42 -6.73 -18.17
C ASN A 111 -5.49 -8.01 -19.02
N GLU A 112 -4.45 -8.86 -19.05
CA GLU A 112 -4.35 -9.88 -20.12
C GLU A 112 -4.01 -11.30 -19.64
N LYS A 113 -3.04 -11.46 -18.73
CA LYS A 113 -2.40 -12.78 -18.52
C LYS A 113 -2.82 -13.53 -17.25
N ALA A 114 -2.98 -12.84 -16.13
CA ALA A 114 -3.38 -13.45 -14.86
C ALA A 114 -3.85 -12.37 -13.85
N PRO A 115 -5.08 -11.85 -14.00
CA PRO A 115 -5.62 -10.81 -13.12
C PRO A 115 -5.65 -11.26 -11.65
N ASP A 116 -5.87 -12.55 -11.40
CA ASP A 116 -5.86 -13.13 -10.05
C ASP A 116 -4.50 -12.98 -9.35
N LEU A 117 -3.39 -13.11 -10.09
CA LEU A 117 -2.05 -12.96 -9.53
C LEU A 117 -1.76 -11.51 -9.18
N TYR A 118 -2.11 -10.60 -10.09
CA TYR A 118 -2.03 -9.15 -9.86
C TYR A 118 -2.81 -8.76 -8.60
N GLU A 119 -4.06 -9.24 -8.51
CA GLU A 119 -4.95 -8.93 -7.39
C GLU A 119 -4.43 -9.50 -6.07
N ARG A 120 -3.87 -10.71 -6.07
CA ARG A 120 -3.24 -11.31 -4.88
C ARG A 120 -2.04 -10.53 -4.40
N VAL A 121 -1.17 -10.08 -5.31
CA VAL A 121 0.03 -9.29 -4.96
C VAL A 121 -0.40 -7.97 -4.33
N LEU A 122 -1.29 -7.23 -4.98
CA LEU A 122 -1.79 -5.96 -4.45
C LEU A 122 -2.53 -6.13 -3.13
N THR A 123 -3.35 -7.18 -2.99
CA THR A 123 -4.04 -7.48 -1.72
C THR A 123 -3.04 -7.76 -0.62
N ARG A 124 -2.04 -8.63 -0.85
CA ARG A 124 -1.00 -8.93 0.15
C ARG A 124 -0.25 -7.67 0.59
N THR A 125 0.05 -6.77 -0.34
CA THR A 125 0.69 -5.48 -0.03
C THR A 125 -0.26 -4.54 0.71
N ALA A 126 -1.52 -4.44 0.32
CA ALA A 126 -2.49 -3.62 1.05
C ALA A 126 -2.67 -4.11 2.50
N GLU A 127 -2.60 -5.42 2.73
CA GLU A 127 -2.68 -6.01 4.07
C GLU A 127 -1.44 -5.75 4.93
N ASN A 128 -0.25 -5.98 4.37
CA ASN A 128 1.00 -6.07 5.14
C ASN A 128 1.97 -4.91 4.88
N GLY A 129 1.59 -3.98 4.02
CA GLY A 129 2.38 -2.85 3.57
C GLY A 129 3.68 -3.25 2.90
N ASN A 130 4.66 -2.36 3.01
CA ASN A 130 6.01 -2.51 2.48
C ASN A 130 6.95 -3.23 3.45
N ARG A 131 6.42 -3.93 4.46
CA ARG A 131 7.24 -4.65 5.46
C ARG A 131 8.18 -5.67 4.82
N TYR A 132 7.76 -6.25 3.70
CA TYR A 132 8.54 -7.19 2.89
C TYR A 132 9.23 -6.53 1.68
N LEU A 133 9.08 -5.22 1.51
CA LEU A 133 9.39 -4.47 0.28
C LEU A 133 10.47 -3.40 0.47
N LYS A 134 11.15 -3.35 1.63
CA LYS A 134 12.18 -2.33 1.90
C LYS A 134 13.26 -2.23 0.81
N ASN A 135 13.53 -3.32 0.06
CA ASN A 135 14.54 -3.34 -0.99
C ASN A 135 14.08 -3.93 -2.35
N CYS A 136 12.96 -4.68 -2.42
CA CYS A 136 12.55 -5.33 -3.68
C CYS A 136 11.07 -5.76 -3.66
N PRO A 137 10.14 -4.99 -4.28
CA PRO A 137 8.73 -5.35 -4.35
C PRO A 137 8.46 -6.64 -5.11
N ILE A 138 9.45 -7.07 -5.87
CA ILE A 138 9.38 -8.23 -6.74
C ILE A 138 9.38 -9.52 -5.92
N LEU A 139 9.96 -9.50 -4.72
CA LEU A 139 9.99 -10.66 -3.85
C LEU A 139 8.60 -11.01 -3.28
N SER A 140 7.65 -10.06 -3.18
CA SER A 140 6.26 -10.38 -2.82
C SER A 140 5.43 -10.95 -3.97
N ILE A 141 5.96 -10.98 -5.19
CA ILE A 141 5.35 -11.73 -6.30
C ILE A 141 5.73 -13.22 -6.22
N VAL A 142 6.86 -13.54 -5.58
CA VAL A 142 7.47 -14.89 -5.57
C VAL A 142 7.24 -15.65 -4.25
N LEU A 143 7.02 -14.95 -3.12
CA LEU A 143 6.73 -15.51 -1.79
C LEU A 143 5.23 -15.36 -1.46
#